data_AF-A0A0J9TM50-F1
#
_entry.id   AF-A0A0J9TM50-F1
#
_cell.length_a   1.000
_cell.length_b   1.000
_cell.length_c   1.000
_cell.angle_alpha   90.00
_cell.angle_beta   90.00
_cell.angle_gamma   90.00
#
_symmetry.space_group_name_H-M   'P 1'
#
loop_
_entity.id
_entity.type
_entity.pdbx_description
1 polymer ?
#
loop_
_entity_poly.entity_id
_entity_poly.type
_entity_poly.pdbx_seq_one_letter_code
_entity_poly.pdbx_strand_id
1 'polypeptide(L)'
;MREYGMLQNAKSESLIFKKLEKGKKYRGENIEIISEKSTPPPKYSEASLIKALEKKGIGRPSTYPKISQIVRSRNYANFENKRFEITELGHKVSKDLEKNFPNFISYDYTRLMEEELDNISNSKTD
;
A
#
# COMPACT_ATOMS: atom_id res chain seq x y z
N MET A 1 3.56 23.95 -3.28
CA MET A 1 4.80 24.47 -2.66
C MET A 1 5.62 23.27 -2.20
N ARG A 2 6.86 23.12 -2.68
CA ARG A 2 7.74 21.98 -2.38
C ARG A 2 8.42 22.22 -1.03
N GLU A 3 8.04 21.45 -0.02
CA GLU A 3 8.63 21.49 1.32
C GLU A 3 9.25 20.13 1.73
N TYR A 4 9.63 19.30 0.74
CA TYR A 4 10.11 17.94 0.98
C TYR A 4 11.49 17.75 0.35
N GLY A 5 12.51 17.62 1.20
CA GLY A 5 13.86 17.24 0.78
C GLY A 5 14.84 16.99 1.93
N MET A 6 14.53 17.38 3.17
CA MET A 6 15.51 17.34 4.27
C MET A 6 14.98 16.70 5.58
N LEU A 7 13.94 15.86 5.54
CA LEU A 7 13.37 15.25 6.77
C LEU A 7 13.57 13.74 6.91
N GLN A 8 14.24 13.05 5.97
CA GLN A 8 14.29 11.59 6.02
C GLN A 8 15.46 10.98 6.84
N ASN A 9 16.37 11.78 7.40
CA ASN A 9 17.48 11.26 8.22
C ASN A 9 17.62 11.91 9.61
N ALA A 10 16.60 12.60 10.10
CA ALA A 10 16.60 13.05 11.49
C ALA A 10 15.98 11.96 12.36
N LYS A 11 16.84 11.15 13.02
CA LYS A 11 16.50 10.61 14.34
C LYS A 11 15.90 11.77 15.14
N SER A 12 14.77 11.52 15.80
CA SER A 12 13.98 12.49 16.55
C SER A 12 14.74 13.11 17.73
N GLU A 13 15.72 13.94 17.45
CA GLU A 13 16.25 14.96 18.34
C GLU A 13 15.58 16.27 17.94
N SER A 14 15.07 17.02 18.92
CA SER A 14 14.44 18.30 18.66
C SER A 14 15.45 19.24 18.01
N LEU A 15 15.34 19.44 16.71
CA LEU A 15 16.15 20.40 15.98
C LEU A 15 15.77 21.80 16.48
N ILE A 16 16.67 22.42 17.25
CA ILE A 16 16.51 23.80 17.70
C ILE A 16 16.86 24.70 16.52
N PHE A 17 15.83 25.20 15.85
CA PHE A 17 16.01 26.19 14.79
C PHE A 17 16.26 27.58 15.39
N LYS A 18 17.27 28.29 14.88
CA LYS A 18 17.43 29.72 15.18
C LYS A 18 16.26 30.50 14.58
N LYS A 19 15.70 31.43 15.37
CA LYS A 19 14.62 32.30 14.92
C LYS A 19 15.12 33.18 13.77
N LEU A 20 14.44 33.11 12.63
CA LEU A 20 14.74 33.96 11.47
C LEU A 20 13.96 35.27 11.58
N GLU A 21 14.57 36.37 11.15
CA GLU A 21 14.00 37.71 11.20
C GLU A 21 13.43 38.09 9.83
N LYS A 22 12.18 38.57 9.82
CA LYS A 22 11.51 39.01 8.59
C LYS A 22 12.29 40.18 7.98
N GLY A 23 12.68 40.04 6.72
CA GLY A 23 13.43 41.07 5.97
C GLY A 23 14.96 40.92 6.03
N LYS A 24 15.50 40.00 6.84
CA LYS A 24 16.93 39.71 6.89
C LYS A 24 17.34 38.77 5.76
N LYS A 25 18.44 39.09 5.08
CA LYS A 25 19.05 38.23 4.05
C LYS A 25 20.00 37.24 4.71
N TYR A 26 19.89 35.98 4.33
CA TYR A 26 20.76 34.90 4.80
C TYR A 26 21.53 34.30 3.62
N ARG A 27 22.79 33.96 3.84
CA ARG A 27 23.64 33.32 2.84
C ARG A 27 23.59 31.81 3.06
N GLY A 28 23.37 31.05 1.99
CA GLY A 28 23.56 29.60 2.03
C GLY A 28 25.04 29.29 2.14
N GLU A 29 25.44 28.63 3.21
CA GLU A 29 26.77 28.03 3.37
C GLU A 29 26.64 26.53 3.07
N ASN A 30 27.60 25.95 2.35
CA ASN A 30 27.61 24.54 1.93
C ASN A 30 26.40 24.14 1.05
N ILE A 31 26.39 24.65 -0.18
CA ILE A 31 25.38 24.27 -1.19
C ILE A 31 25.80 22.94 -1.81
N GLU A 32 25.07 21.88 -1.49
CA GLU A 32 25.21 20.57 -2.14
C GLU A 32 24.11 20.37 -3.20
N ILE A 33 24.51 19.92 -4.39
CA ILE A 33 23.56 19.51 -5.42
C ILE A 33 23.17 18.06 -5.15
N ILE A 34 21.99 17.86 -4.58
CA ILE A 34 21.44 16.53 -4.32
C ILE A 34 20.60 16.11 -5.54
N SER A 35 21.04 15.06 -6.22
CA SER A 35 20.24 14.41 -7.27
C SER A 35 19.48 13.22 -6.70
N GLU A 36 18.18 13.38 -6.45
CA GLU A 36 17.32 12.27 -6.03
C GLU A 36 16.73 11.56 -7.25
N LYS A 37 16.77 10.22 -7.24
CA LYS A 37 16.05 9.37 -8.19
C LYS A 37 14.82 8.79 -7.49
N SER A 38 13.67 8.85 -8.16
CA SER A 38 12.47 8.17 -7.67
C SER A 38 12.68 6.65 -7.72
N THR A 39 12.49 5.98 -6.61
CA THR A 39 12.42 4.51 -6.57
C THR A 39 11.00 4.04 -6.87
N PRO A 40 10.83 2.85 -7.46
CA PRO A 40 9.50 2.27 -7.61
C PRO A 40 8.85 2.05 -6.23
N PRO A 41 7.51 2.07 -6.15
CA PRO A 41 6.82 1.84 -4.90
C PRO A 41 7.22 0.48 -4.31
N PRO A 42 7.32 0.38 -2.97
CA PRO A 42 7.71 -0.87 -2.33
C PRO A 42 6.64 -1.94 -2.56
N LYS A 43 7.09 -3.17 -2.79
CA LYS A 43 6.21 -4.34 -2.86
C LYS A 43 5.50 -4.57 -1.52
N TYR A 44 4.36 -5.24 -1.57
CA TYR A 44 3.59 -5.52 -0.37
C TYR A 44 4.35 -6.48 0.57
N SER A 45 4.54 -6.10 1.83
CA SER A 45 4.65 -7.05 2.93
C SER A 45 3.27 -7.54 3.34
N GLU A 46 3.20 -8.59 4.15
CA GLU A 46 1.92 -9.12 4.69
C GLU A 46 1.10 -8.04 5.41
N ALA A 47 1.73 -7.27 6.30
CA ALA A 47 1.05 -6.17 6.99
C ALA A 47 0.53 -5.09 6.03
N SER A 48 1.33 -4.71 5.01
CA SER A 48 0.90 -3.70 4.05
C SER A 48 -0.18 -4.20 3.08
N LEU A 49 -0.20 -5.51 2.77
CA LEU A 49 -1.24 -6.14 1.97
C LEU A 49 -2.56 -6.13 2.74
N ILE A 50 -2.54 -6.58 4.00
CA ILE A 50 -3.72 -6.55 4.89
C ILE A 50 -4.28 -5.14 4.99
N LYS A 51 -3.41 -4.15 5.26
CA LYS A 51 -3.83 -2.74 5.32
C LYS A 51 -4.43 -2.24 4.00
N ALA A 52 -3.92 -2.71 2.86
CA ALA A 52 -4.47 -2.35 1.55
C ALA A 52 -5.84 -3.00 1.29
N LEU A 53 -6.02 -4.26 1.69
CA LEU A 53 -7.30 -4.98 1.59
C LEU A 53 -8.36 -4.34 2.49
N GLU A 54 -8.01 -4.06 3.75
CA GLU A 54 -8.87 -3.39 4.73
C GLU A 54 -9.32 -2.01 4.24
N LYS A 55 -8.38 -1.20 3.72
CA LYS A 55 -8.70 0.12 3.14
C LYS A 55 -9.67 0.03 1.96
N LYS A 56 -9.69 -1.09 1.24
CA LYS A 56 -10.60 -1.35 0.12
C LYS A 56 -11.90 -2.03 0.54
N GLY A 57 -12.07 -2.38 1.82
CA GLY A 57 -13.22 -3.12 2.32
C GLY A 57 -13.26 -4.58 1.86
N ILE A 58 -12.13 -5.13 1.43
CA ILE A 58 -12.03 -6.50 0.91
C ILE A 58 -11.45 -7.41 1.99
N GLY A 59 -12.15 -8.50 2.30
CA GLY A 59 -11.77 -9.43 3.36
C GLY A 59 -12.10 -8.93 4.78
N ARG A 60 -11.85 -9.79 5.76
CA ARG A 60 -12.14 -9.60 7.19
C ARG A 60 -10.97 -10.16 8.02
N PRO A 61 -10.82 -9.80 9.31
CA PRO A 61 -9.75 -10.34 10.16
C PRO A 61 -9.64 -11.87 10.15
N SER A 62 -10.77 -12.56 9.99
CA SER A 62 -10.85 -14.02 9.86
C SER A 62 -10.34 -14.55 8.51
N THR A 63 -10.35 -13.75 7.44
CA THR A 63 -10.05 -14.21 6.08
C THR A 63 -8.66 -13.81 5.60
N TYR A 64 -8.05 -12.75 6.13
CA TYR A 64 -6.72 -12.29 5.70
C TYR A 64 -5.63 -13.37 5.73
N PRO A 65 -5.49 -14.19 6.80
CA PRO A 65 -4.48 -15.25 6.81
C PRO A 65 -4.72 -16.26 5.69
N LYS A 66 -5.99 -16.56 5.39
CA LYS A 66 -6.37 -17.51 4.35
C LYS A 66 -6.11 -16.97 2.95
N ILE A 67 -6.42 -15.69 2.70
CA ILE A 67 -6.12 -15.02 1.42
C ILE A 67 -4.61 -15.09 1.15
N SER A 68 -3.80 -14.65 2.12
CA SER A 68 -2.33 -14.70 2.04
C SER A 68 -1.79 -16.12 1.82
N GLN A 69 -2.38 -17.11 2.49
CA GLN A 69 -2.02 -18.51 2.28
C GLN A 69 -2.33 -18.96 0.85
N ILE A 70 -3.53 -18.67 0.33
CA ILE A 70 -3.98 -19.15 -0.99
C ILE A 70 -3.13 -18.57 -2.11
N VAL A 71 -2.84 -17.27 -2.09
CA VAL A 71 -2.03 -16.63 -3.15
C VAL A 71 -0.62 -17.22 -3.22
N ARG A 72 -0.08 -17.66 -2.08
CA ARG A 72 1.22 -18.37 -2.01
C ARG A 72 1.10 -19.82 -2.41
N SER A 73 0.18 -20.57 -1.82
CA SER A 73 0.06 -22.02 -2.03
C SER A 73 -0.34 -22.38 -3.46
N ARG A 74 -1.03 -21.47 -4.15
CA ARG A 74 -1.40 -21.63 -5.57
C ARG A 74 -0.37 -21.03 -6.53
N ASN A 75 0.79 -20.61 -6.04
CA ASN A 75 1.88 -20.08 -6.85
C ASN A 75 1.48 -18.83 -7.67
N TYR A 76 0.58 -17.99 -7.17
CA TYR A 76 0.25 -16.69 -7.77
C TYR A 76 1.22 -15.60 -7.31
N ALA A 77 1.74 -15.72 -6.10
CA ALA A 77 2.80 -14.87 -5.58
C ALA A 77 3.77 -15.67 -4.70
N ASN A 78 5.06 -15.38 -4.84
CA ASN A 78 6.11 -15.85 -3.94
C ASN A 78 6.25 -14.87 -2.76
N PHE A 79 6.86 -15.33 -1.68
CA PHE A 79 7.14 -14.51 -0.51
C PHE A 79 8.63 -14.53 -0.19
N GLU A 80 9.33 -13.51 -0.64
CA GLU A 80 10.78 -13.38 -0.54
C GLU A 80 11.13 -12.09 0.20
N ASN A 81 12.13 -12.14 1.09
CA ASN A 81 12.56 -10.96 1.87
C ASN A 81 11.40 -10.24 2.60
N LYS A 82 10.42 -11.02 3.09
CA LYS A 82 9.17 -10.54 3.73
C LYS A 82 8.28 -9.68 2.82
N ARG A 83 8.38 -9.86 1.51
CA ARG A 83 7.62 -9.14 0.48
C ARG A 83 7.02 -10.13 -0.52
N PHE A 84 5.86 -9.77 -1.07
CA PHE A 84 5.22 -10.51 -2.13
C PHE A 84 5.84 -10.19 -3.49
N GLU A 85 6.10 -11.24 -4.24
CA GLU A 85 6.61 -11.20 -5.61
C GLU A 85 5.59 -11.90 -6.52
N ILE A 86 5.05 -11.18 -7.50
CA ILE A 86 4.06 -11.77 -8.41
C ILE A 86 4.78 -12.76 -9.34
N THR A 87 4.25 -13.98 -9.46
CA THR A 87 4.77 -14.97 -10.40
C THR A 87 4.23 -14.73 -11.81
N GLU A 88 4.86 -15.32 -12.82
CA GLU A 88 4.32 -15.27 -14.20
C GLU A 88 2.89 -15.83 -14.28
N LEU A 89 2.61 -16.91 -13.53
CA LEU A 89 1.28 -17.50 -13.43
C LEU A 89 0.28 -16.50 -12.82
N GLY A 90 0.63 -15.87 -11.71
CA GLY A 90 -0.23 -14.88 -11.05
C GLY A 90 -0.53 -13.70 -11.96
N HIS A 91 0.48 -13.19 -12.66
CA HIS A 91 0.31 -12.10 -13.62
C HIS A 91 -0.62 -12.50 -14.78
N LYS A 92 -0.42 -13.69 -15.36
CA LYS A 92 -1.26 -14.18 -16.46
C LYS A 92 -2.72 -14.36 -16.02
N VAL A 93 -2.95 -15.02 -14.88
CA VAL A 93 -4.29 -15.26 -14.36
C VAL A 93 -4.99 -13.95 -14.02
N SER A 94 -4.32 -12.99 -13.36
CA SER A 94 -4.90 -11.67 -13.08
C SER A 94 -5.35 -10.99 -14.36
N LYS A 95 -4.48 -10.96 -15.39
CA LYS A 95 -4.79 -10.34 -16.68
C LYS A 95 -5.94 -11.03 -17.41
N ASP A 96 -5.99 -12.36 -17.38
CA ASP A 96 -7.06 -13.12 -18.02
C ASP A 96 -8.40 -12.91 -17.31
N LEU A 97 -8.41 -12.84 -15.98
CA LEU A 97 -9.61 -12.53 -15.20
C LEU A 97 -10.11 -11.10 -15.43
N GLU A 98 -9.21 -10.12 -15.42
CA GLU A 98 -9.55 -8.71 -15.72
C GLU A 98 -10.14 -8.55 -17.11
N LYS A 99 -9.60 -9.28 -18.10
CA LYS A 99 -10.08 -9.22 -19.48
C LYS A 99 -11.46 -9.85 -19.65
N ASN A 100 -11.70 -11.02 -19.06
CA ASN A 100 -12.90 -11.81 -19.34
C ASN A 100 -14.02 -11.58 -18.32
N PHE A 101 -13.70 -11.14 -17.10
CA PHE A 101 -14.66 -10.96 -15.99
C PHE A 101 -14.46 -9.64 -15.23
N PRO A 102 -14.39 -8.48 -15.92
CA PRO A 102 -14.01 -7.20 -15.30
C PRO A 102 -14.95 -6.78 -14.15
N ASN A 103 -16.26 -7.05 -14.29
CA ASN A 103 -17.24 -6.68 -13.28
C ASN A 103 -17.08 -7.51 -12.00
N PHE A 104 -16.82 -8.82 -12.14
CA PHE A 104 -16.74 -9.75 -11.02
C PHE A 104 -15.43 -9.63 -10.24
N ILE A 105 -14.33 -9.28 -10.91
CA ILE A 105 -13.00 -9.11 -10.27
C ILE A 105 -12.77 -7.69 -9.75
N SER A 106 -13.75 -6.80 -9.87
CA SER A 106 -13.65 -5.42 -9.39
C SER A 106 -13.62 -5.34 -7.87
N TYR A 107 -12.94 -4.31 -7.36
CA TYR A 107 -12.88 -4.06 -5.92
C TYR A 107 -14.26 -3.74 -5.34
N ASP A 108 -15.07 -2.96 -6.05
CA ASP A 108 -16.41 -2.59 -5.58
C ASP A 108 -17.34 -3.79 -5.51
N TYR A 109 -17.33 -4.67 -6.51
CA TYR A 109 -18.12 -5.90 -6.47
C TYR A 109 -17.73 -6.76 -5.26
N THR A 110 -16.43 -6.97 -5.05
CA THR A 110 -15.93 -7.77 -3.93
C THR A 110 -16.32 -7.16 -2.58
N ARG A 111 -16.20 -5.85 -2.42
CA ARG A 111 -16.58 -5.14 -1.20
C ARG A 111 -18.09 -5.24 -0.93
N LEU A 112 -18.93 -5.03 -1.95
CA LEU A 112 -20.38 -5.11 -1.83
C LEU A 112 -20.83 -6.51 -1.41
N MET A 113 -20.24 -7.55 -2.00
CA MET A 113 -20.51 -8.94 -1.61
C MET A 113 -20.20 -9.20 -0.13
N GLU A 114 -19.06 -8.68 0.36
CA GLU A 114 -18.71 -8.80 1.79
C GLU A 114 -19.68 -8.03 2.70
N GLU A 115 -20.15 -6.84 2.28
CA GLU A 115 -21.17 -6.06 2.99
C GLU A 115 -22.54 -6.78 3.02
N GLU A 116 -22.93 -7.43 1.92
CA GLU A 116 -24.15 -8.23 1.85
C GLU A 116 -24.10 -9.42 2.81
N LEU A 117 -22.98 -10.16 2.84
CA LEU A 117 -22.78 -11.27 3.77
C LEU A 117 -22.81 -10.80 5.24
N ASP A 118 -22.22 -9.64 5.54
CA ASP A 118 -22.30 -9.04 6.88
C ASP A 118 -23.75 -8.65 7.23
N ASN A 119 -24.54 -8.15 6.29
CA ASN A 119 -25.94 -7.81 6.54
C ASN A 119 -26.79 -9.04 6.85
N ILE A 120 -26.58 -10.15 6.12
CA ILE A 120 -27.23 -11.43 6.39
C ILE A 120 -26.83 -11.94 7.79
N SER A 121 -25.54 -11.91 8.12
CA SER A 121 -25.06 -12.35 9.43
C SER A 121 -25.62 -11.53 10.60
N ASN A 122 -25.98 -10.26 10.35
CA ASN A 122 -26.57 -9.37 11.33
C ASN A 122 -28.12 -9.33 11.28
N SER A 123 -28.75 -10.21 10.49
CA SER A 123 -30.20 -10.28 10.30
C SER A 123 -30.83 -8.95 9.86
N LYS A 124 -30.08 -8.15 9.07
CA LYS A 124 -30.56 -6.88 8.52
C LYS A 124 -31.28 -7.04 7.17
N THR A 125 -31.16 -8.21 6.57
CA THR A 125 -31.77 -8.59 5.29
C THR A 125 -32.06 -10.10 5.34
N ASP A 126 -33.23 -10.52 4.83
CA ASP A 126 -33.65 -11.93 4.73
C ASP A 126 -32.98 -12.66 3.56
#